data_AF-A0A3C0E919-F1
#
_entry.id   AF-A0A3C0E919-F1
#
_cell.length_a   1.000
_cell.length_b   1.000
_cell.length_c   1.000
_cell.angle_alpha   90.00
_cell.angle_beta   90.00
_cell.angle_gamma   90.00
#
_symmetry.space_group_name_H-M   'P 1'
#
loop_
_entity.id
_entity.type
_entity.pdbx_description
1 polymer ?
#
loop_
_entity_poly.entity_id
_entity_poly.type
_entity_poly.pdbx_seq_one_letter_code
_entity_poly.pdbx_strand_id
1 'polypeptide(L)'
;MNPQARGSSDLVRTVENVSMNIDTTDLPIGAYSVWWVIFNNPAGCSDGECGENAVLPPPSTPKVEVSAVWATGGIVGPDRGGHFSARLGVGKDAAPGQIIFGDALTNPMGAEIHMIVRYHGPARWDDPEALLSQMSTFQGYCTPASSLGAGTDESALSCFEPQATMHMP
;
A
#
# COMPACT_ATOMS: atom_id res chain seq x y z
N MET A 1 -12.18 13.69 28.11
CA MET A 1 -11.11 13.55 27.11
C MET A 1 -11.77 13.20 25.80
N ASN A 2 -11.67 14.07 24.78
CA ASN A 2 -12.20 13.78 23.44
C ASN A 2 -11.41 12.59 22.86
N PRO A 3 -12.06 11.62 22.19
CA PRO A 3 -11.34 10.66 21.39
C PRO A 3 -10.69 11.42 20.23
N GLN A 4 -9.44 11.83 20.37
CA GLN A 4 -8.66 12.34 19.25
C GLN A 4 -8.51 11.18 18.26
N ALA A 5 -8.83 11.44 16.99
CA ALA A 5 -8.60 10.48 15.92
C ALA A 5 -7.13 10.02 16.00
N ARG A 6 -6.91 8.71 16.18
CA ARG A 6 -5.56 8.11 16.29
C ARG A 6 -4.85 8.00 14.92
N GLY A 7 -5.52 8.44 13.87
CA GLY A 7 -4.99 8.66 12.53
C GLY A 7 -6.06 9.24 11.60
N SER A 8 -5.65 9.75 10.44
CA SER A 8 -6.51 10.24 9.36
C SER A 8 -5.99 9.75 8.01
N SER A 9 -6.90 9.60 7.06
CA SER A 9 -6.55 9.27 5.68
C SER A 9 -7.47 10.04 4.74
N ASP A 10 -6.86 10.83 3.87
CA ASP A 10 -7.55 11.62 2.86
C ASP A 10 -7.14 11.13 1.47
N LEU A 11 -8.12 11.06 0.57
CA LEU A 11 -7.90 10.80 -0.85
C LEU A 11 -8.55 11.90 -1.67
N VAL A 12 -7.73 12.64 -2.41
CA VAL A 12 -8.18 13.65 -3.37
C VAL A 12 -8.13 13.05 -4.76
N ARG A 13 -9.25 13.13 -5.48
CA ARG A 13 -9.39 12.61 -6.84
C ARG A 13 -9.51 13.75 -7.84
N THR A 14 -8.85 13.61 -8.97
CA THR A 14 -9.15 14.38 -10.19
C THR A 14 -9.29 13.42 -11.35
N VAL A 15 -9.74 13.90 -12.50
CA VAL A 15 -9.83 13.07 -13.72
C VAL A 15 -8.48 12.54 -14.22
N GLU A 16 -7.36 13.08 -13.72
CA GLU A 16 -6.01 12.73 -14.18
C GLU A 16 -5.19 11.93 -13.14
N ASN A 17 -5.59 11.97 -11.86
CA ASN A 17 -4.79 11.38 -10.79
C ASN A 17 -5.57 11.24 -9.47
N VAL A 18 -4.98 10.49 -8.54
CA VAL A 18 -5.34 10.53 -7.12
C VAL A 18 -4.14 10.96 -6.28
N SER A 19 -4.41 11.63 -5.16
CA SER A 19 -3.41 12.00 -4.16
C SER A 19 -3.88 11.57 -2.77
N MET A 20 -3.00 10.93 -2.00
CA MET A 20 -3.30 10.52 -0.63
C MET A 20 -2.46 11.28 0.38
N ASN A 21 -3.03 11.44 1.57
CA ASN A 21 -2.30 11.69 2.81
C ASN A 21 -2.77 10.70 3.88
N ILE A 22 -1.84 10.16 4.64
CA ILE A 22 -2.08 9.33 5.83
C ILE A 22 -1.29 9.92 6.98
N ASP A 23 -1.99 10.27 8.05
CA ASP A 23 -1.39 10.61 9.34
C ASP A 23 -1.78 9.54 10.35
N THR A 24 -0.81 9.06 11.11
CA THR A 24 -1.03 7.96 12.05
C THR A 24 -0.10 8.05 13.25
N THR A 25 -0.51 7.42 14.34
CA THR A 25 0.21 7.37 15.61
C THR A 25 0.32 5.94 16.11
N ASP A 26 1.11 5.75 17.17
CA ASP A 26 1.33 4.45 17.82
C ASP A 26 1.99 3.38 16.91
N LEU A 27 2.58 3.76 15.77
CA LEU A 27 3.29 2.82 14.90
C LEU A 27 4.57 2.28 15.56
N PRO A 28 4.98 1.02 15.27
CA PRO A 28 6.32 0.54 15.58
C PRO A 28 7.42 1.40 14.96
N ILE A 29 8.55 1.52 15.64
CA ILE A 29 9.74 2.20 15.10
C ILE A 29 10.34 1.33 13.99
N GLY A 30 10.60 1.90 12.82
CA GLY A 30 11.29 1.20 11.73
C GLY A 30 10.89 1.69 10.34
N ALA A 31 11.11 0.84 9.34
CA ALA A 31 10.90 1.15 7.93
C ALA A 31 9.53 0.69 7.44
N TYR A 32 8.95 1.52 6.57
CA TYR A 32 7.61 1.34 6.03
C TYR A 32 7.57 1.58 4.53
N SER A 33 6.68 0.86 3.87
CA SER A 33 6.20 1.16 2.52
C SER A 33 4.69 1.30 2.52
N VAL A 34 4.15 2.08 1.58
CA VAL A 34 2.71 2.26 1.40
C VAL A 34 2.33 1.83 -0.02
N TRP A 35 1.20 1.15 -0.14
CA TRP A 35 0.75 0.54 -1.39
C TRP A 35 -0.66 0.99 -1.74
N TRP A 36 -0.84 1.30 -3.01
CA TRP A 36 -2.14 1.38 -3.64
C TRP A 36 -2.59 -0.02 -4.02
N VAL A 37 -3.73 -0.46 -3.50
CA VAL A 37 -4.52 -1.55 -4.08
C VAL A 37 -5.73 -0.92 -4.72
N ILE A 38 -5.79 -0.97 -6.05
CA ILE A 38 -6.72 -0.21 -6.87
C ILE A 38 -7.65 -1.20 -7.54
N PHE A 39 -8.94 -1.04 -7.33
CA PHE A 39 -9.97 -1.78 -8.05
C PHE A 39 -10.59 -0.80 -9.05
N ASN A 40 -10.11 -0.82 -10.31
CA ASN A 40 -10.54 0.15 -11.32
C ASN A 40 -11.99 -0.07 -11.77
N ASN A 41 -12.52 -1.28 -11.60
CA ASN A 41 -13.93 -1.62 -11.81
C ASN A 41 -14.53 -2.31 -10.57
N PRO A 42 -14.86 -1.55 -9.51
CA PRO A 42 -15.33 -2.13 -8.25
C PRO A 42 -16.70 -2.81 -8.36
N ALA A 43 -17.49 -2.50 -9.39
CA ALA A 43 -18.73 -3.22 -9.69
C ALA A 43 -18.52 -4.71 -10.05
N GLY A 44 -17.28 -5.12 -10.33
CA GLY A 44 -16.91 -6.52 -10.57
C GLY A 44 -16.75 -7.35 -9.29
N CYS A 45 -16.78 -6.74 -8.10
CA CYS A 45 -16.56 -7.41 -6.82
C CYS A 45 -17.78 -8.24 -6.39
N SER A 46 -17.56 -9.47 -5.90
CA SER A 46 -18.59 -10.50 -5.76
C SER A 46 -19.68 -10.20 -4.74
N ASP A 47 -19.38 -9.37 -3.74
CA ASP A 47 -20.24 -9.13 -2.57
C ASP A 47 -20.60 -7.64 -2.40
N GLY A 48 -20.39 -6.83 -3.45
CA GLY A 48 -20.60 -5.38 -3.42
C GLY A 48 -19.46 -4.58 -2.77
N GLU A 49 -18.49 -5.26 -2.16
CA GLU A 49 -17.26 -4.69 -1.60
C GLU A 49 -16.04 -5.39 -2.22
N CYS A 50 -15.00 -4.64 -2.53
CA CYS A 50 -13.75 -5.21 -2.99
C CYS A 50 -12.87 -5.56 -1.80
N GLY A 51 -12.28 -6.76 -1.82
CA GLY A 51 -11.48 -7.27 -0.72
C GLY A 51 -10.45 -8.27 -1.19
N GLU A 52 -9.87 -9.00 -0.23
CA GLU A 52 -8.78 -9.96 -0.48
C GLU A 52 -9.15 -11.03 -1.52
N ASN A 53 -10.41 -11.44 -1.61
CA ASN A 53 -10.93 -12.37 -2.61
C ASN A 53 -10.79 -11.87 -4.06
N ALA A 54 -10.84 -10.55 -4.27
CA ALA A 54 -10.63 -9.92 -5.58
C ALA A 54 -9.13 -9.76 -5.93
N VAL A 55 -8.26 -10.00 -4.96
CA VAL A 55 -6.80 -9.88 -5.09
C VAL A 55 -6.13 -11.26 -5.18
N LEU A 56 -6.61 -12.25 -4.40
CA LEU A 56 -5.97 -13.55 -4.20
C LEU A 56 -6.82 -14.72 -4.70
N PRO A 57 -6.20 -15.72 -5.38
CA PRO A 57 -4.82 -15.72 -5.90
C PRO A 57 -4.66 -14.71 -7.06
N PRO A 58 -3.52 -14.02 -7.23
CA PRO A 58 -3.41 -12.94 -8.20
C PRO A 58 -3.37 -13.42 -9.66
N PRO A 59 -4.01 -12.70 -10.62
CA PRO A 59 -5.21 -11.88 -10.46
C PRO A 59 -6.47 -12.76 -10.53
N SER A 60 -7.18 -12.92 -9.41
CA SER A 60 -8.29 -13.87 -9.26
C SER A 60 -9.53 -13.45 -10.06
N THR A 61 -9.68 -12.15 -10.32
CA THR A 61 -10.88 -11.58 -10.94
C THR A 61 -10.55 -10.50 -11.96
N PRO A 62 -10.32 -10.84 -13.24
CA PRO A 62 -10.09 -9.86 -14.32
C PRO A 62 -11.18 -8.81 -14.44
N LYS A 63 -12.43 -9.13 -14.05
CA LYS A 63 -13.56 -8.21 -14.05
C LYS A 63 -13.37 -6.99 -13.14
N VAL A 64 -12.55 -7.11 -12.10
CA VAL A 64 -12.35 -6.03 -11.11
C VAL A 64 -11.23 -5.07 -11.54
N GLU A 65 -10.39 -5.49 -12.50
CA GLU A 65 -9.26 -4.69 -13.01
C GLU A 65 -8.32 -4.24 -11.88
N VAL A 66 -8.00 -5.18 -10.98
CA VAL A 66 -7.21 -4.93 -9.78
C VAL A 66 -5.74 -4.62 -10.11
N SER A 67 -5.16 -3.65 -9.40
CA SER A 67 -3.74 -3.30 -9.47
C SER A 67 -3.15 -3.14 -8.07
N ALA A 68 -1.89 -3.51 -7.91
CA ALA A 68 -1.13 -3.27 -6.67
C ALA A 68 0.18 -2.55 -7.00
N VAL A 69 0.32 -1.31 -6.51
CA VAL A 69 1.38 -0.37 -6.92
C VAL A 69 1.97 0.32 -5.70
N TRP A 70 3.28 0.48 -5.68
CA TRP A 70 3.98 1.23 -4.65
C TRP A 70 3.58 2.71 -4.68
N ALA A 71 3.29 3.28 -3.51
CA ALA A 71 2.87 4.66 -3.36
C ALA A 71 4.00 5.55 -2.86
N THR A 72 4.56 5.19 -1.71
CA THR A 72 5.62 5.93 -1.02
C THR A 72 6.25 5.03 0.05
N GLY A 73 7.28 5.51 0.73
CA GLY A 73 7.89 4.83 1.87
C GLY A 73 8.45 5.82 2.86
N GLY A 74 8.79 5.36 4.06
CA GLY A 74 9.30 6.22 5.10
C GLY A 74 9.77 5.49 6.34
N ILE A 75 10.35 6.26 7.26
CA ILE A 75 10.82 5.77 8.56
C ILE A 75 9.95 6.40 9.65
N VAL A 76 9.44 5.56 10.55
CA VAL A 76 8.80 5.99 11.79
C VAL A 76 9.85 5.99 12.90
N GLY A 77 10.01 7.15 13.54
CA GLY A 77 10.95 7.36 14.63
C GLY A 77 10.37 7.14 16.03
N PRO A 78 11.11 7.52 17.08
CA PRO A 78 10.70 7.31 18.48
C PRO A 78 9.42 8.03 18.93
N ASP A 79 8.97 9.05 18.19
CA ASP A 79 7.68 9.71 18.37
C ASP A 79 6.49 8.86 17.92
N ARG A 80 6.74 7.77 17.20
CA ARG A 80 5.77 6.77 16.72
C ARG A 80 4.69 7.36 15.81
N GLY A 81 4.98 8.52 15.23
CA GLY A 81 4.17 9.18 14.22
C GLY A 81 4.55 8.71 12.83
N GLY A 82 3.55 8.40 12.00
CA GLY A 82 3.72 8.14 10.58
C GLY A 82 3.00 9.23 9.76
N HIS A 83 3.69 9.78 8.78
CA HIS A 83 3.12 10.67 7.78
C HIS A 83 3.50 10.15 6.40
N PHE A 84 2.51 9.79 5.59
CA PHE A 84 2.72 9.24 4.25
C PHE A 84 1.88 9.98 3.23
N SER A 85 2.52 10.50 2.19
CA SER A 85 1.85 11.20 1.09
C SER A 85 2.31 10.64 -0.25
N ALA A 86 1.40 10.49 -1.19
CA ALA A 86 1.73 10.08 -2.56
C ALA A 86 0.71 10.63 -3.56
N ARG A 87 1.12 10.69 -4.83
CA ARG A 87 0.27 10.98 -5.97
C ARG A 87 0.48 9.93 -7.04
N LEU A 88 -0.61 9.46 -7.64
CA LEU A 88 -0.58 8.48 -8.72
C LEU A 88 -1.40 9.01 -9.90
N GLY A 89 -0.73 9.18 -11.05
CA GLY A 89 -1.40 9.54 -12.30
C GLY A 89 -2.05 8.33 -12.98
N VAL A 90 -2.89 8.60 -13.98
CA VAL A 90 -3.48 7.56 -14.82
C VAL A 90 -2.41 6.84 -15.66
N GLY A 91 -2.45 5.51 -15.65
CA GLY A 91 -1.60 4.63 -16.45
C GLY A 91 -0.34 4.14 -15.74
N LYS A 92 0.20 3.00 -16.20
CA LYS A 92 1.42 2.37 -15.65
C LYS A 92 2.64 3.30 -15.67
N ASP A 93 2.78 4.10 -16.72
CA ASP A 93 3.94 4.99 -16.89
C ASP A 93 3.98 6.11 -15.84
N ALA A 94 2.86 6.35 -15.15
CA ALA A 94 2.78 7.29 -14.03
C ALA A 94 3.05 6.64 -12.66
N ALA A 95 3.26 5.32 -12.59
CA ALA A 95 3.57 4.63 -11.34
C ALA A 95 4.99 5.02 -10.86
N PRO A 96 5.15 5.47 -9.61
CA PRO A 96 6.43 6.02 -9.14
C PRO A 96 7.43 4.94 -8.71
N GLY A 97 7.04 3.66 -8.72
CA GLY A 97 7.86 2.56 -8.24
C GLY A 97 7.31 1.20 -8.65
N GLN A 98 7.52 0.19 -7.80
CA GLN A 98 7.14 -1.20 -8.11
C GLN A 98 5.64 -1.33 -8.41
N ILE A 99 5.32 -2.02 -9.51
CA ILE A 99 4.01 -2.57 -9.80
C ILE A 99 4.09 -4.08 -9.54
N ILE A 100 3.28 -4.59 -8.61
CA ILE A 100 3.23 -6.04 -8.35
C ILE A 100 2.43 -6.71 -9.47
N PHE A 101 1.27 -6.14 -9.81
CA PHE A 101 0.42 -6.55 -10.94
C PHE A 101 -0.59 -5.45 -11.31
N GLY A 102 -1.30 -5.67 -12.42
CA GLY A 102 -2.35 -4.78 -12.91
C GLY A 102 -1.82 -3.61 -13.74
N ASP A 103 -2.72 -2.69 -14.08
CA ASP A 103 -2.49 -1.56 -14.97
C ASP A 103 -2.36 -0.20 -14.27
N ALA A 104 -2.12 -0.25 -12.95
CA ALA A 104 -2.13 0.91 -12.07
C ALA A 104 -3.51 1.59 -12.07
N LEU A 105 -3.56 2.92 -12.07
CA LEU A 105 -4.80 3.68 -12.04
C LEU A 105 -5.32 3.91 -13.47
N THR A 106 -6.53 3.44 -13.78
CA THR A 106 -7.18 3.70 -15.09
C THR A 106 -8.49 4.47 -14.94
N ASN A 107 -9.12 4.43 -13.75
CA ASN A 107 -10.40 5.06 -13.48
C ASN A 107 -10.37 5.90 -12.19
N PRO A 108 -9.74 7.09 -12.16
CA PRO A 108 -9.55 7.87 -10.93
C PRO A 108 -10.84 8.23 -10.18
N MET A 109 -11.92 8.46 -10.92
CA MET A 109 -13.21 8.91 -10.37
C MET A 109 -14.14 7.75 -9.99
N GLY A 110 -13.89 6.54 -10.50
CA GLY A 110 -14.75 5.38 -10.28
C GLY A 110 -14.06 4.21 -9.57
N ALA A 111 -12.76 4.30 -9.28
CA ALA A 111 -12.01 3.25 -8.62
C ALA A 111 -12.20 3.25 -7.11
N GLU A 112 -12.38 2.06 -6.54
CA GLU A 112 -12.17 1.84 -5.11
C GLU A 112 -10.67 1.68 -4.84
N ILE A 113 -10.15 2.38 -3.85
CA ILE A 113 -8.71 2.42 -3.57
C ILE A 113 -8.47 2.08 -2.10
N HIS A 114 -7.72 1.02 -1.87
CA HIS A 114 -7.21 0.68 -0.56
C HIS A 114 -5.76 1.11 -0.44
N MET A 115 -5.41 1.72 0.69
CA MET A 115 -4.06 2.15 1.00
C MET A 115 -3.53 1.28 2.13
N ILE A 116 -2.47 0.53 1.85
CA ILE A 116 -1.88 -0.43 2.80
C ILE A 116 -0.55 0.11 3.30
N VAL A 117 -0.45 0.38 4.60
CA VAL A 117 0.81 0.73 5.26
C VAL A 117 1.46 -0.56 5.73
N ARG A 118 2.64 -0.89 5.21
CA ARG A 118 3.37 -2.12 5.48
C ARG A 118 4.63 -1.84 6.27
N TYR A 119 4.82 -2.55 7.37
CA TYR A 119 6.02 -2.51 8.20
C TYR A 119 7.06 -3.54 7.75
N HIS A 120 8.33 -3.13 7.68
CA HIS A 120 9.45 -3.93 7.19
C HIS A 120 10.52 -4.26 8.25
N GLY A 121 10.24 -4.01 9.53
CA GLY A 121 11.21 -4.17 10.60
C GLY A 121 12.01 -2.90 10.92
N PRO A 122 12.99 -2.99 11.84
CA PRO A 122 13.95 -1.92 12.08
C PRO A 122 14.64 -1.49 10.79
N ALA A 123 14.85 -0.18 10.64
CA ALA A 123 15.52 0.38 9.47
C ALA A 123 16.98 -0.09 9.39
N ARG A 124 17.39 -0.56 8.20
CA ARG A 124 18.75 -1.07 7.91
C ARG A 124 19.72 0.07 7.62
N TRP A 125 20.03 0.89 8.62
CA TRP A 125 20.90 2.06 8.46
C TRP A 125 22.33 1.74 8.01
N ASP A 126 22.77 0.51 8.24
CA ASP A 126 24.08 -0.03 7.88
C ASP A 126 24.16 -0.53 6.44
N ASP A 127 23.02 -0.70 5.77
CA ASP A 127 22.92 -1.19 4.39
C ASP A 127 21.92 -0.32 3.59
N PRO A 128 22.41 0.65 2.80
CA PRO A 128 21.55 1.55 2.04
C PRO A 128 20.65 0.86 1.01
N GLU A 129 21.11 -0.23 0.39
CA GLU A 129 20.30 -1.00 -0.55
C GLU A 129 19.19 -1.74 0.18
N ALA A 130 19.49 -2.26 1.37
CA ALA A 130 18.49 -2.88 2.22
C ALA A 130 17.41 -1.89 2.66
N LEU A 131 17.82 -0.73 3.14
CA LEU A 131 16.91 0.32 3.58
C LEU A 131 16.02 0.81 2.42
N LEU A 132 16.59 1.01 1.24
CA LEU A 132 15.81 1.35 0.05
C LEU A 132 14.80 0.26 -0.27
N SER A 133 15.20 -1.01 -0.24
CA SER A 133 14.31 -2.15 -0.47
C SER A 133 13.16 -2.20 0.52
N GLN A 134 13.40 -1.97 1.82
CA GLN A 134 12.36 -1.87 2.87
C GLN A 134 11.32 -0.78 2.58
N MET A 135 11.72 0.32 1.95
CA MET A 135 10.83 1.46 1.69
C MET A 135 10.19 1.43 0.29
N SER A 136 10.73 0.67 -0.66
CA SER A 136 10.34 0.74 -2.09
C SER A 136 9.80 -0.56 -2.69
N THR A 137 9.89 -1.68 -1.97
CA THR A 137 9.45 -2.98 -2.48
C THR A 137 8.53 -3.71 -1.51
N PHE A 138 7.58 -4.48 -2.04
CA PHE A 138 6.53 -5.09 -1.20
C PHE A 138 7.10 -6.11 -0.21
N GLN A 139 8.20 -6.76 -0.59
CA GLN A 139 8.86 -7.77 0.24
C GLN A 139 10.13 -7.28 0.91
N GLY A 140 10.44 -5.98 0.87
CA GLY A 140 11.71 -5.47 1.35
C GLY A 140 12.12 -6.06 2.71
N TYR A 141 12.99 -7.07 2.68
CA TYR A 141 13.49 -7.79 3.85
C TYR A 141 12.42 -8.49 4.73
N CYS A 142 11.28 -8.89 4.14
CA CYS A 142 10.18 -9.61 4.80
C CYS A 142 10.31 -11.14 4.75
N THR A 143 9.98 -11.84 5.84
CA THR A 143 9.68 -13.29 5.80
C THR A 143 8.61 -13.72 6.82
N PRO A 144 7.81 -14.75 6.52
CA PRO A 144 7.72 -15.40 5.22
C PRO A 144 7.18 -14.43 4.16
N ALA A 145 7.34 -14.80 2.88
CA ALA A 145 6.67 -14.12 1.79
C ALA A 145 5.19 -13.91 2.11
N SER A 146 4.70 -12.70 1.86
CA SER A 146 3.26 -12.43 1.94
C SER A 146 2.44 -13.41 1.10
N SER A 147 1.14 -13.50 1.38
CA SER A 147 0.14 -14.21 0.56
C SER A 147 0.08 -13.78 -0.92
N LEU A 148 0.68 -12.65 -1.30
CA LEU A 148 0.85 -12.21 -2.70
C LEU A 148 2.01 -12.90 -3.47
N GLY A 149 2.69 -13.90 -2.88
CA GLY A 149 3.58 -14.79 -3.62
C GLY A 149 4.96 -14.25 -4.00
N ALA A 150 5.56 -13.37 -3.18
CA ALA A 150 6.95 -12.94 -3.38
C ALA A 150 7.82 -13.27 -2.15
N GLY A 151 8.77 -14.22 -2.27
CA GLY A 151 9.84 -14.51 -1.29
C GLY A 151 9.98 -15.99 -0.86
N THR A 152 11.22 -16.44 -0.59
CA THR A 152 11.58 -17.84 -0.27
C THR A 152 12.63 -17.94 0.86
N ASP A 153 12.66 -17.00 1.80
CA ASP A 153 13.64 -16.98 2.90
C ASP A 153 12.95 -17.26 4.25
N GLU A 154 13.61 -17.99 5.15
CA GLU A 154 13.08 -18.37 6.48
C GLU A 154 13.72 -17.58 7.63
N SER A 155 14.57 -16.59 7.33
CA SER A 155 15.41 -15.89 8.31
C SER A 155 15.11 -14.39 8.52
N ALA A 156 14.07 -13.82 7.91
CA ALA A 156 13.72 -12.41 8.07
C ALA A 156 12.56 -12.13 9.08
N LEU A 157 12.22 -10.84 9.23
CA LEU A 157 11.26 -10.35 10.22
C LEU A 157 9.82 -10.48 9.69
N SER A 158 8.85 -10.68 10.60
CA SER A 158 7.43 -10.73 10.24
C SER A 158 6.91 -9.35 9.86
N CYS A 159 7.01 -9.01 8.58
CA CYS A 159 6.32 -7.86 8.01
C CYS A 159 4.82 -8.02 8.20
N PHE A 160 4.14 -6.92 8.47
CA PHE A 160 2.70 -6.88 8.65
C PHE A 160 2.15 -5.53 8.23
N GLU A 161 0.83 -5.48 8.06
CA GLU A 161 0.09 -4.29 7.70
C GLU A 161 -0.55 -3.69 8.97
N PRO A 162 0.14 -2.80 9.71
CA PRO A 162 -0.44 -2.19 10.90
C PRO A 162 -1.71 -1.39 10.60
N GLN A 163 -1.86 -0.90 9.36
CA GLN A 163 -2.99 -0.09 8.95
C GLN A 163 -3.33 -0.31 7.48
N ALA A 164 -4.64 -0.29 7.23
CA ALA A 164 -5.24 -0.21 5.91
C ALA A 164 -6.36 0.82 5.95
N THR A 165 -6.53 1.59 4.88
CA THR A 165 -7.68 2.47 4.69
C THR A 165 -8.34 2.19 3.35
N MET A 166 -9.65 2.37 3.28
CA MET A 166 -10.45 2.09 2.09
C MET A 166 -11.19 3.36 1.68
N HIS A 167 -11.04 3.74 0.41
CA HIS A 167 -11.71 4.88 -0.19
C HIS A 167 -12.58 4.40 -1.34
N MET A 168 -13.89 4.42 -1.11
CA MET A 168 -14.89 4.09 -2.13
C MET A 168 -14.91 5.15 -3.25
N PRO A 169 -15.50 4.85 -4.42
CA PRO A 169 -15.68 5.80 -5.52
C PRO A 169 -16.41 7.09 -5.12
#